data_AF-A0A7S0L8S8-F1
#
_entry.id   AF-A0A7S0L8S8-F1
#
_cell.length_a   1.000
_cell.length_b   1.000
_cell.length_c   1.000
_cell.angle_alpha   90.00
_cell.angle_beta   90.00
_cell.angle_gamma   90.00
#
_symmetry.space_group_name_H-M   'P 1'
#
loop_
_entity.id
_entity.type
_entity.pdbx_description
1 polymer ?
#
loop_
_entity_poly.entity_id
_entity_poly.type
_entity_poly.pdbx_seq_one_letter_code
_entity_poly.pdbx_strand_id
1 'polypeptide(L)'
;VYSGDTRPCESVTRLGNQLRPDCRILVHEATFDDTPEMQREALSKKHSTIGEALHIGTSMSAWRVILTHFSQRYPKFADVGDAPVQAALIAFDHMRMPFALLPYLPQLTPALACLFADELQAGGEEL
;
A
#
# COMPACT_ATOMS: atom_id res chain seq x y z
N VAL A 1 -12.98 -1.48 -2.87
CA VAL A 1 -13.13 -0.93 -1.51
C VAL A 1 -12.11 0.18 -1.33
N TYR A 2 -12.47 1.27 -0.65
CA TYR A 2 -11.57 2.37 -0.29
C TYR A 2 -11.53 2.46 1.24
N SER A 3 -10.34 2.46 1.85
CA SER A 3 -10.21 2.44 3.31
C SER A 3 -10.55 3.78 3.97
N GLY A 4 -10.24 4.89 3.30
CA GLY A 4 -10.01 6.18 3.97
C GLY A 4 -8.80 6.12 4.90
N ASP A 5 -8.63 7.13 5.74
CA ASP A 5 -7.59 7.17 6.77
C ASP A 5 -8.04 6.35 7.98
N THR A 6 -7.26 5.33 8.34
CA THR A 6 -7.66 4.39 9.37
C THR A 6 -6.48 3.57 9.87
N ARG A 7 -6.55 3.16 11.13
CA ARG A 7 -5.82 1.96 11.60
C ARG A 7 -6.35 0.71 10.88
N PRO A 8 -5.62 -0.41 10.87
CA PRO A 8 -6.13 -1.68 10.37
C PRO A 8 -7.48 -1.99 11.00
N CYS A 9 -8.51 -2.05 10.16
CA CYS A 9 -9.89 -2.08 10.62
C CYS A 9 -10.59 -3.32 10.08
N GLU A 10 -11.06 -4.17 10.98
CA GLU A 10 -11.76 -5.41 10.63
C GLU A 10 -13.05 -5.14 9.81
N SER A 11 -13.65 -3.95 9.95
CA SER A 11 -14.82 -3.58 9.16
C SER A 11 -14.52 -3.51 7.66
N VAL A 12 -13.32 -3.06 7.27
CA VAL A 12 -12.86 -3.02 5.87
C VAL A 12 -12.72 -4.45 5.34
N THR A 13 -12.12 -5.34 6.14
CA THR A 13 -11.98 -6.76 5.80
C THR A 13 -13.34 -7.43 5.62
N ARG A 14 -14.25 -7.23 6.58
CA ARG A 14 -15.62 -7.78 6.52
C ARG A 14 -16.38 -7.28 5.31
N LEU A 15 -16.30 -5.98 5.02
CA LEU A 15 -16.93 -5.41 3.83
C LEU A 15 -16.41 -6.10 2.56
N GLY A 16 -15.09 -6.28 2.44
CA GLY A 16 -14.48 -6.98 1.31
C GLY A 16 -14.99 -8.39 1.10
N ASN A 17 -15.02 -9.17 2.18
CA ASN A 17 -15.47 -10.57 2.19
C ASN A 17 -16.97 -10.74 1.93
N GLN A 18 -17.77 -9.68 2.10
CA GLN A 18 -19.22 -9.70 1.85
C GLN A 18 -19.59 -9.28 0.41
N LEU A 19 -18.65 -8.73 -0.37
CA LEU A 19 -18.91 -8.38 -1.78
C LEU A 19 -19.08 -9.63 -2.66
N ARG A 20 -19.90 -9.53 -3.70
CA ARG A 20 -20.10 -10.60 -4.69
C ARG A 20 -19.96 -10.05 -6.12
N PRO A 21 -18.96 -10.52 -6.90
CA PRO A 21 -17.82 -11.35 -6.46
C PRO A 21 -16.96 -10.63 -5.40
N ASP A 22 -16.07 -11.37 -4.73
CA ASP A 22 -15.15 -10.85 -3.70
C ASP A 22 -14.45 -9.55 -4.15
N CYS A 23 -13.89 -8.81 -3.20
CA CYS A 23 -13.23 -7.54 -3.48
C CYS A 23 -12.12 -7.69 -4.54
N ARG A 24 -12.31 -7.07 -5.71
CA ARG A 24 -11.30 -7.10 -6.78
C ARG A 24 -10.18 -6.07 -6.58
N ILE A 25 -10.51 -4.89 -6.05
CA ILE A 25 -9.54 -3.81 -5.86
C ILE A 25 -9.78 -3.18 -4.50
N LEU A 26 -8.77 -3.24 -3.65
CA LEU A 26 -8.64 -2.46 -2.43
C LEU A 26 -7.76 -1.25 -2.74
N VAL A 27 -8.21 -0.06 -2.37
CA VAL A 27 -7.38 1.15 -2.28
C VAL A 27 -7.25 1.44 -0.79
N HIS A 28 -6.03 1.35 -0.25
CA HIS A 28 -5.77 1.48 1.18
C HIS A 28 -4.71 2.54 1.46
N GLU A 29 -4.89 3.28 2.54
CA GLU A 29 -3.86 4.19 3.06
C GLU A 29 -2.66 3.40 3.59
N ALA A 30 -1.46 3.92 3.36
CA ALA A 30 -0.21 3.36 3.85
C ALA A 30 0.71 4.51 4.25
N THR A 31 0.28 5.29 5.23
CA THR A 31 0.92 6.56 5.60
C THR A 31 2.36 6.38 6.06
N PHE A 32 2.67 5.23 6.66
CA PHE A 32 3.92 4.94 7.35
C PHE A 32 4.59 3.65 6.82
N ASP A 33 5.91 3.55 6.96
CA ASP A 33 6.62 2.30 6.70
C ASP A 33 6.52 1.30 7.87
N ASP A 34 7.11 0.12 7.70
CA ASP A 34 7.04 -0.98 8.67
C ASP A 34 8.18 -0.95 9.72
N THR A 35 8.94 0.15 9.83
CA THR A 35 9.94 0.30 10.89
C THR A 35 9.27 0.40 12.27
N PRO A 36 9.93 -0.04 13.36
CA PRO A 36 9.39 0.06 14.71
C PRO A 36 9.03 1.49 15.14
N GLU A 37 9.75 2.49 14.64
CA GLU A 37 9.52 3.91 14.85
C GLU A 37 8.21 4.34 14.19
N MET A 38 8.05 3.99 12.91
CA MET A 38 6.86 4.33 12.13
C MET A 38 5.62 3.58 12.57
N GLN A 39 5.76 2.35 13.09
CA GLN A 39 4.65 1.63 13.72
C GLN A 39 4.09 2.39 14.93
N ARG A 40 4.94 3.02 15.74
CA ARG A 40 4.51 3.86 16.88
C ARG A 40 3.81 5.12 16.40
N GLU A 41 4.32 5.76 15.34
CA GLU A 41 3.67 6.91 14.70
C GLU A 41 2.29 6.55 14.14
N ALA A 42 2.18 5.41 13.46
CA ALA A 42 0.94 4.88 12.90
C ALA A 42 -0.13 4.68 13.98
N LEU A 43 0.25 4.07 15.11
CA LEU A 43 -0.63 3.92 16.27
C LEU A 43 -1.07 5.28 16.86
N SER A 44 -0.11 6.18 17.07
CA SER A 44 -0.36 7.49 17.69
C SER A 44 -1.27 8.37 16.82
N LYS A 45 -1.02 8.40 15.51
CA LYS A 45 -1.72 9.24 14.54
C LYS A 45 -2.92 8.56 13.88
N LYS A 46 -3.18 7.30 14.24
CA LYS A 46 -4.32 6.50 13.77
C LYS A 46 -4.33 6.22 12.26
N HIS A 47 -3.16 6.04 11.68
CA HIS A 47 -2.96 5.64 10.28
C HIS A 47 -2.36 4.24 10.17
N SER A 48 -2.29 3.66 8.99
CA SER A 48 -1.71 2.33 8.77
C SER A 48 -0.27 2.38 8.28
N THR A 49 0.48 1.31 8.55
CA THR A 49 1.72 1.03 7.82
C THR A 49 1.44 0.29 6.51
N ILE A 50 2.47 0.17 5.66
CA ILE A 50 2.42 -0.61 4.42
C ILE A 50 2.05 -2.08 4.69
N GLY A 51 2.78 -2.76 5.56
CA GLY A 51 2.55 -4.17 5.90
C GLY A 51 1.16 -4.40 6.49
N GLU A 52 0.68 -3.45 7.29
CA GLU A 52 -0.67 -3.46 7.82
C GLU A 52 -1.76 -3.32 6.75
N ALA A 53 -1.60 -2.40 5.80
CA ALA A 53 -2.51 -2.24 4.66
C ALA A 53 -2.53 -3.50 3.77
N LEU A 54 -1.36 -4.09 3.53
CA LEU A 54 -1.21 -5.34 2.77
C LEU A 54 -1.84 -6.53 3.50
N HIS A 55 -1.75 -6.57 4.83
CA HIS A 55 -2.42 -7.57 5.64
C HIS A 55 -3.94 -7.50 5.46
N ILE A 56 -4.54 -6.30 5.55
CA ILE A 56 -5.98 -6.11 5.29
C ILE A 56 -6.36 -6.60 3.90
N GLY A 57 -5.59 -6.24 2.88
CA GLY A 57 -5.80 -6.71 1.50
C GLY A 57 -5.77 -8.23 1.37
N THR A 58 -4.82 -8.88 2.04
CA THR A 58 -4.70 -10.35 2.06
C THR A 58 -5.88 -10.99 2.79
N SER A 59 -6.28 -10.47 3.96
CA SER A 59 -7.39 -10.99 4.76
C SER A 59 -8.76 -10.88 4.09
N MET A 60 -8.90 -9.95 3.13
CA MET A 60 -10.13 -9.78 2.35
C MET A 60 -10.06 -10.39 0.95
N SER A 61 -9.01 -11.18 0.66
CA SER A 61 -8.73 -11.79 -0.65
C SER A 61 -8.75 -10.78 -1.80
N ALA A 62 -8.25 -9.57 -1.57
CA ALA A 62 -8.24 -8.53 -2.58
C ALA A 62 -7.38 -8.95 -3.79
N TRP A 63 -7.95 -8.93 -4.99
CA TRP A 63 -7.15 -9.26 -6.19
C TRP A 63 -6.03 -8.24 -6.44
N ARG A 64 -6.25 -6.96 -6.13
CA ARG A 64 -5.23 -5.90 -6.16
C ARG A 64 -5.35 -4.99 -4.94
N VAL A 65 -4.21 -4.56 -4.41
CA VAL A 65 -4.10 -3.58 -3.33
C VAL A 65 -3.33 -2.37 -3.86
N ILE A 66 -4.00 -1.23 -3.95
CA ILE A 66 -3.42 0.03 -4.35
C ILE A 66 -3.13 0.81 -3.08
N LEU A 67 -1.85 1.01 -2.79
CA LEU A 67 -1.36 1.77 -1.66
C LEU A 67 -1.31 3.26 -2.03
N THR A 68 -1.83 4.10 -1.15
CA THR A 68 -1.87 5.56 -1.33
C THR A 68 -1.77 6.28 0.01
N HIS A 69 -1.93 7.61 0.01
CA HIS A 69 -1.88 8.44 1.21
C HIS A 69 -0.56 8.31 1.97
N PHE A 70 0.57 8.30 1.24
CA PHE A 70 1.89 8.27 1.83
C PHE A 70 2.20 9.58 2.54
N SER A 71 2.83 9.52 3.72
CA SER A 71 3.35 10.73 4.37
C SER A 71 4.43 11.35 3.48
N GLN A 72 4.26 12.63 3.13
CA GLN A 72 5.20 13.38 2.29
C GLN A 72 6.59 13.55 2.91
N ARG A 73 6.74 13.25 4.20
CA ARG A 73 7.98 13.40 4.97
C ARG A 73 8.90 12.19 4.86
N TYR A 74 8.45 11.11 4.22
CA TYR A 74 9.23 9.89 4.00
C TYR A 74 9.27 9.58 2.49
N PRO A 75 10.22 8.77 2.00
CA PRO A 75 10.29 8.38 0.60
C PRO A 75 8.94 7.88 0.11
N LYS A 76 8.50 8.39 -1.04
CA LYS A 76 7.20 8.03 -1.62
C LYS A 76 7.18 6.59 -2.13
N PHE A 77 8.35 6.05 -2.44
CA PHE A 77 8.48 4.66 -2.86
C PHE A 77 8.62 3.76 -1.63
N ALA A 78 7.53 3.09 -1.30
CA ALA A 78 7.53 1.96 -0.39
C ALA A 78 8.26 0.78 -1.04
N ASP A 79 9.36 0.30 -0.46
CA ASP A 79 9.85 -1.02 -0.85
C ASP A 79 8.82 -2.07 -0.41
N VAL A 80 8.04 -2.56 -1.38
CA VAL A 80 7.04 -3.59 -1.15
C VAL A 80 7.68 -4.99 -1.04
N GLY A 81 9.01 -5.09 -1.21
CA GLY A 81 9.85 -6.26 -0.93
C GLY A 81 9.37 -7.57 -1.55
N ASP A 82 9.73 -8.68 -0.88
CA ASP A 82 9.19 -10.03 -1.10
C ASP A 82 7.82 -10.21 -0.42
N ALA A 83 7.07 -9.13 -0.16
CA ALA A 83 5.76 -9.25 0.45
C ALA A 83 4.94 -10.27 -0.35
N PRO A 84 4.11 -11.12 0.30
CA PRO A 84 3.36 -12.19 -0.35
C PRO A 84 2.36 -11.72 -1.43
N VAL A 85 2.35 -10.43 -1.73
CA VAL A 85 1.34 -9.74 -2.49
C VAL A 85 1.89 -9.42 -3.87
N GLN A 86 1.83 -10.41 -4.77
CA GLN A 86 1.85 -10.21 -6.25
C GLN A 86 0.72 -9.30 -6.76
N ALA A 87 0.04 -8.60 -5.86
CA ALA A 87 -1.16 -7.80 -6.05
C ALA A 87 -0.99 -6.34 -5.59
N ALA A 88 0.15 -5.98 -4.98
CA ALA A 88 0.39 -4.64 -4.46
C ALA A 88 0.84 -3.67 -5.57
N LEU A 89 0.31 -2.45 -5.53
CA LEU A 89 0.56 -1.36 -6.47
C LEU A 89 0.72 -0.06 -5.70
N ILE A 90 1.71 0.76 -6.07
CA ILE A 90 1.93 2.08 -5.47
C ILE A 90 1.26 3.13 -6.34
N ALA A 91 0.42 3.97 -5.76
CA ALA A 91 -0.19 5.10 -6.45
C ALA A 91 0.75 6.31 -6.46
N PHE A 92 0.77 7.03 -7.58
CA PHE A 92 1.47 8.30 -7.72
C PHE A 92 0.48 9.41 -8.08
N ASP A 93 0.86 10.65 -7.79
CA ASP A 93 0.09 11.82 -8.20
C ASP A 93 -0.11 11.80 -9.71
N HIS A 94 -1.35 12.06 -10.14
CA HIS A 94 -1.78 12.01 -11.54
C HIS A 94 -1.68 10.64 -12.24
N MET A 95 -1.34 9.57 -11.53
CA MET A 95 -1.32 8.22 -12.11
C MET A 95 -2.70 7.86 -12.69
N ARG A 96 -2.70 7.38 -13.94
CA ARG A 96 -3.90 6.85 -14.60
C ARG A 96 -3.68 5.38 -14.91
N MET A 97 -4.60 4.56 -14.46
CA MET A 97 -4.44 3.11 -14.52
C MET A 97 -5.67 2.45 -15.16
N PRO A 98 -5.61 2.15 -16.47
CA PRO A 98 -6.61 1.32 -17.10
C PRO A 98 -6.69 -0.04 -16.40
N PHE A 99 -7.90 -0.51 -16.09
CA PHE A 99 -8.08 -1.80 -15.40
C PHE A 99 -7.54 -2.99 -16.22
N ALA A 100 -7.45 -2.87 -17.54
CA ALA A 100 -6.83 -3.86 -18.41
C ALA A 100 -5.33 -4.09 -18.09
N LEU A 101 -4.65 -3.11 -17.49
CA LEU A 101 -3.23 -3.21 -17.13
C LEU A 101 -3.00 -3.82 -15.75
N LEU A 102 -4.00 -3.85 -14.86
CA LEU A 102 -3.89 -4.39 -13.50
C LEU A 102 -3.22 -5.79 -13.41
N PRO A 103 -3.44 -6.74 -14.33
CA PRO A 103 -2.74 -8.03 -14.31
C PRO A 103 -1.21 -7.90 -14.42
N TYR A 104 -0.72 -6.89 -15.13
CA TYR A 104 0.68 -6.73 -15.52
C TYR A 104 1.47 -5.78 -14.62
N LEU A 105 0.80 -4.81 -13.98
CA LEU A 105 1.48 -3.77 -13.21
C LEU A 105 2.37 -4.26 -12.06
N PRO A 106 2.06 -5.35 -11.33
CA PRO A 106 3.00 -5.88 -10.34
C PRO A 106 4.37 -6.27 -10.93
N GLN A 107 4.42 -6.59 -12.23
CA GLN A 107 5.66 -6.92 -12.93
C GLN A 107 6.54 -5.68 -13.19
N LEU A 108 5.96 -4.47 -13.07
CA LEU A 108 6.68 -3.22 -13.24
C LEU A 108 7.32 -2.72 -11.94
N THR A 109 6.96 -3.30 -10.79
CA THR A 109 7.48 -2.88 -9.48
C THR A 109 9.00 -2.81 -9.42
N PRO A 110 9.78 -3.79 -9.94
CA PRO A 110 11.24 -3.68 -9.96
C PRO A 110 11.76 -2.50 -10.80
N ALA A 111 11.10 -2.22 -11.92
CA ALA A 111 11.47 -1.09 -12.78
C ALA A 111 11.15 0.25 -12.10
N LEU A 112 10.03 0.32 -11.37
CA LEU A 112 9.69 1.50 -10.56
C LEU A 112 10.68 1.69 -9.41
N ALA A 113 11.07 0.62 -8.71
CA ALA A 113 12.08 0.68 -7.65
C ALA A 113 13.42 1.22 -8.18
N CYS A 114 13.83 0.81 -9.38
CA CYS A 114 15.02 1.34 -10.04
C CYS A 114 14.85 2.83 -10.40
N LEU A 115 13.69 3.25 -10.90
CA LEU A 115 13.41 4.64 -11.25
C LEU A 115 13.45 5.57 -10.03
N PHE A 116 13.01 5.08 -8.87
CA PHE A 116 12.94 5.84 -7.62
C PHE A 116 14.08 5.49 -6.63
N ALA A 117 15.16 4.88 -7.11
CA ALA A 117 16.27 4.44 -6.26
C ALA A 117 16.92 5.59 -5.47
N ASP A 118 17.03 6.77 -6.07
CA ASP A 118 17.60 7.95 -5.42
C ASP A 118 16.69 8.47 -4.28
N GLU A 119 15.36 8.40 -4.46
CA GLU A 119 14.38 8.78 -3.42
C GLU A 119 14.37 7.77 -2.27
N LEU A 120 14.56 6.48 -2.57
CA LEU A 120 14.72 5.42 -1.58
C LEU A 120 15.97 5.60 -0.72
N GLN A 121 17.08 6.04 -1.32
CA GLN A 121 18.34 6.29 -0.62
C GLN A 121 18.25 7.55 0.26
N ALA A 122 17.62 8.63 -0.23
CA ALA A 122 17.53 9.90 0.48
C ALA A 122 16.76 9.81 1.83
N GLY A 123 15.79 8.90 1.97
CA GLY A 123 15.08 8.72 3.24
C GLY A 123 15.77 7.82 4.26
N GLY A 124 16.84 7.11 3.86
CA GLY A 124 17.65 6.30 4.79
C GLY A 124 18.72 7.11 5.52
N GLU A 125 19.05 8.31 5.04
CA GLU A 125 20.14 9.14 5.60
C GLU A 125 19.66 10.18 6.64
N GLU A 126 18.36 10.37 6.83
CA GLU A 126 17.79 11.35 7.78
C GLU A 126 17.14 10.75 9.06
N LEU A 127 17.37 9.46 9.36
CA LEU A 127 16.87 8.79 10.58
C LEU A 127 17.98 8.43 11.58
#